data_AF-A0A951CKE1-F1
#
_entry.id   AF-A0A951CKE1-F1
#
_cell.length_a   1.000
_cell.length_b   1.000
_cell.length_c   1.000
_cell.angle_alpha   90.00
_cell.angle_beta   90.00
_cell.angle_gamma   90.00
#
_symmetry.space_group_name_H-M   'P 1'
#
loop_
_entity.id
_entity.type
_entity.pdbx_description
1 polymer ?
#
loop_
_entity_poly.entity_id
_entity_poly.type
_entity_poly.pdbx_seq_one_letter_code
_entity_poly.pdbx_strand_id
1 'polypeptide(L)'
;MMQRARLVRRLGTVDIALIVIGSVIGSGIFRTPAVVAHRVPDAVLILVAWTAGGVIALFGAFVLAELAARNPDDCGMYGYFRDAFHPIVAFAYGWSALLAILSGGLAAGAVLFAGYFLSLTGLRLLPAVVAAITLAVLALLNALGVRQGANAQHVLTVLKVGALFSLVIVGLVAPPATAY
;
A
#
# COMPACT_ATOMS: atom_id res chain seq x y z
N MET A 1 16.80 -12.36 32.22
CA MET A 1 17.24 -12.19 30.82
C MET A 1 16.20 -12.84 29.91
N MET A 2 15.35 -12.06 29.23
CA MET A 2 14.45 -12.63 28.22
C MET A 2 15.28 -12.93 26.97
N GLN A 3 15.38 -14.21 26.60
CA GLN A 3 15.96 -14.64 25.33
C GLN A 3 15.18 -13.96 24.20
N ARG A 4 15.79 -13.00 23.50
CA ARG A 4 15.18 -12.40 22.30
C ARG A 4 15.00 -13.52 21.29
N ALA A 5 13.75 -13.84 20.96
CA ALA A 5 13.44 -14.79 19.90
C ALA A 5 14.12 -14.31 18.60
N ARG A 6 15.10 -15.07 18.10
CA ARG A 6 15.84 -14.70 16.89
C ARG A 6 14.95 -14.99 15.69
N LEU A 7 14.38 -13.95 15.08
CA LEU A 7 13.56 -14.09 13.88
C LEU A 7 14.39 -14.74 12.77
N VAL A 8 13.85 -15.80 12.18
CA VAL A 8 14.47 -16.46 11.03
C VAL A 8 14.38 -15.50 9.84
N ARG A 9 15.52 -15.09 9.29
CA ARG A 9 15.58 -14.25 8.08
C ARG A 9 15.08 -15.05 6.89
N ARG A 10 13.78 -14.91 6.59
CA ARG A 10 13.08 -15.59 5.49
C ARG A 10 12.93 -14.71 4.24
N LEU A 11 13.16 -13.40 4.34
CA LEU A 11 13.01 -12.40 3.27
C LEU A 11 14.38 -11.80 2.92
N GLY A 12 14.67 -11.73 1.63
CA GLY A 12 15.84 -11.04 1.08
C GLY A 12 15.54 -9.60 0.66
N THR A 13 16.55 -8.90 0.16
CA THR A 13 16.43 -7.49 -0.26
C THR A 13 15.40 -7.29 -1.37
N VAL A 14 15.35 -8.19 -2.35
CA VAL A 14 14.39 -8.12 -3.46
C VAL A 14 12.96 -8.31 -2.96
N ASP A 15 12.75 -9.26 -2.04
CA ASP A 15 11.43 -9.49 -1.44
C ASP A 15 10.95 -8.22 -0.72
N ILE A 16 11.82 -7.61 0.08
CA ILE A 16 11.51 -6.37 0.81
C ILE A 16 11.22 -5.23 -0.17
N ALA A 17 12.02 -5.06 -1.23
CA ALA A 17 11.80 -4.03 -2.24
C ALA A 17 10.44 -4.21 -2.95
N LEU A 18 10.10 -5.43 -3.36
CA LEU A 18 8.81 -5.72 -4.00
C LEU A 18 7.63 -5.54 -3.04
N ILE A 19 7.79 -5.92 -1.77
CA ILE A 19 6.77 -5.67 -0.74
C ILE A 19 6.54 -4.16 -0.58
N VAL A 20 7.60 -3.37 -0.49
CA VAL A 20 7.50 -1.90 -0.35
C VAL A 20 6.84 -1.29 -1.58
N ILE A 21 7.31 -1.63 -2.79
CA ILE A 21 6.71 -1.16 -4.05
C ILE A 21 5.21 -1.53 -4.09
N GLY A 22 4.88 -2.78 -3.77
CA GLY A 22 3.50 -3.26 -3.75
C GLY A 22 2.63 -2.63 -2.66
N SER A 23 3.22 -2.20 -1.54
CA SER A 23 2.50 -1.47 -0.48
C SER A 23 2.25 -0.01 -0.84
N VAL A 24 3.17 0.63 -1.57
CA VAL A 24 3.05 2.03 -2.02
C VAL A 24 2.09 2.11 -3.22
N ILE A 25 2.22 1.19 -4.17
CA ILE A 25 1.30 1.06 -5.31
C ILE A 25 0.04 0.33 -4.85
N GLY A 26 -0.78 1.05 -4.10
CA GLY A 26 -2.07 0.59 -3.63
C GLY A 26 -3.16 0.66 -4.70
N SER A 27 -4.35 0.20 -4.34
CA SER A 27 -5.52 0.24 -5.23
C SER A 27 -5.99 1.68 -5.55
N GLY A 28 -5.56 2.67 -4.77
CA GLY A 28 -5.85 4.09 -4.98
C GLY A 28 -5.35 4.63 -6.32
N ILE A 29 -4.25 4.12 -6.88
CA ILE A 29 -3.74 4.59 -8.18
C ILE A 29 -4.72 4.32 -9.34
N PHE A 30 -5.63 3.35 -9.20
CA PHE A 30 -6.63 3.04 -10.22
C PHE A 30 -7.89 3.89 -10.11
N ARG A 31 -8.07 4.64 -9.00
CA ARG A 31 -9.25 5.48 -8.77
C ARG A 31 -8.92 6.96 -8.66
N THR A 32 -7.90 7.30 -7.88
CA THR A 32 -7.55 8.68 -7.54
C THR A 32 -7.23 9.53 -8.77
N PRO A 33 -6.45 9.08 -9.79
CA PRO A 33 -6.20 9.88 -10.97
C PRO A 33 -7.48 10.30 -11.71
N ALA A 34 -8.45 9.39 -11.86
CA ALA A 34 -9.73 9.70 -12.49
C ALA A 34 -10.52 10.73 -11.66
N VAL A 35 -10.57 10.57 -10.33
CA VAL A 35 -11.24 11.53 -9.43
C VAL A 35 -10.59 12.92 -9.51
N VAL A 36 -9.26 12.98 -9.58
CA VAL A 36 -8.52 14.23 -9.70
C VAL A 36 -8.76 14.88 -11.07
N ALA A 37 -8.72 14.10 -12.15
CA ALA A 37 -8.98 14.60 -13.51
C ALA A 37 -10.40 15.17 -13.67
N HIS A 38 -11.40 14.64 -12.95
CA HIS A 38 -12.75 15.21 -12.93
C HIS A 38 -12.85 16.53 -12.14
N ARG A 39 -11.91 16.82 -11.24
CA ARG A 39 -11.94 18.01 -10.38
C ARG A 39 -10.97 19.10 -10.82
N VAL A 40 -9.91 18.73 -11.53
CA VAL A 40 -8.86 19.63 -12.00
C VAL A 40 -8.85 19.54 -13.53
N PRO A 41 -9.30 20.58 -14.25
CA PRO A 41 -9.41 20.54 -15.71
C PRO A 41 -8.05 20.67 -16.44
N ASP A 42 -6.98 21.01 -15.73
CA ASP A 42 -5.65 21.23 -16.30
C ASP A 42 -4.71 20.04 -16.03
N ALA A 43 -4.29 19.36 -17.10
CA ALA A 43 -3.40 18.20 -17.02
C ALA A 43 -2.01 18.53 -16.44
N VAL A 44 -1.48 19.73 -16.69
CA VAL A 44 -0.19 20.17 -16.16
C VAL A 44 -0.29 20.34 -14.65
N LEU A 45 -1.37 20.96 -14.14
CA LEU A 45 -1.59 21.09 -12.70
C LEU A 45 -1.69 19.72 -12.00
N ILE A 46 -2.35 18.76 -12.65
CA ILE A 46 -2.40 17.37 -12.14
C ILE A 46 -0.99 16.79 -12.03
N LEU A 47 -0.19 16.86 -13.10
CA LEU A 47 1.17 16.31 -13.10
C LEU A 47 2.07 17.00 -12.07
N VAL A 48 1.99 18.32 -11.94
CA VAL A 48 2.74 19.08 -10.93
C VAL A 48 2.37 18.63 -9.52
N ALA A 49 1.08 18.44 -9.23
CA ALA A 49 0.63 17.95 -7.91
C ALA A 49 1.16 16.54 -7.61
N TRP A 50 1.13 15.64 -8.60
CA TRP A 50 1.69 14.29 -8.47
C TRP A 50 3.20 14.31 -8.24
N THR A 51 3.95 15.10 -9.01
CA THR A 51 5.40 15.23 -8.86
C THR A 51 5.76 15.83 -7.49
N ALA A 52 5.05 16.87 -7.05
CA ALA A 52 5.27 17.47 -5.73
C ALA A 52 5.03 16.44 -4.61
N GLY A 53 3.94 15.68 -4.67
CA GLY A 53 3.66 14.60 -3.73
C GLY A 53 4.75 13.51 -3.74
N GLY A 54 5.25 13.15 -4.92
CA GLY A 54 6.35 12.20 -5.09
C GLY A 54 7.66 12.67 -4.46
N VAL A 55 8.02 13.95 -4.61
CA VAL A 55 9.21 14.54 -3.98
C VAL A 55 9.09 14.55 -2.46
N ILE A 56 7.92 14.91 -1.92
CA ILE A 56 7.68 14.88 -0.47
C ILE A 56 7.82 13.44 0.06
N ALA A 57 7.23 12.46 -0.62
CA ALA A 57 7.34 11.06 -0.25
C ALA A 57 8.79 10.55 -0.31
N LEU A 58 9.57 10.99 -1.29
CA LEU A 58 10.98 10.63 -1.43
C LEU A 58 11.82 11.14 -0.25
N PHE A 59 11.64 12.40 0.16
CA PHE A 59 12.32 12.92 1.35
C PHE A 59 11.91 12.16 2.62
N GLY A 60 10.63 11.83 2.77
CA GLY A 60 10.17 10.99 3.88
C GLY A 60 10.84 9.61 3.89
N ALA A 61 11.00 8.99 2.71
CA ALA A 61 11.68 7.70 2.58
C ALA A 61 13.16 7.79 2.98
N PHE A 62 13.87 8.85 2.62
CA PHE A 62 15.26 9.05 3.03
C PHE A 62 15.41 9.24 4.54
N VAL A 63 14.52 10.01 5.17
CA VAL A 63 14.52 10.17 6.63
C VAL A 63 14.36 8.81 7.33
N LEU A 64 13.41 7.99 6.86
CA LEU A 64 13.20 6.65 7.44
C LEU A 64 14.36 5.70 7.15
N ALA A 65 14.99 5.78 5.98
CA ALA A 65 16.15 4.97 5.62
C ALA A 65 17.36 5.29 6.51
N GLU A 66 17.62 6.58 6.76
CA GLU A 66 18.70 7.01 7.67
C GLU A 66 18.44 6.53 9.11
N LEU A 67 17.20 6.63 9.57
CA LEU A 67 16.82 6.20 10.91
C LEU A 67 16.94 4.67 11.09
N ALA A 68 16.54 3.90 10.06
CA ALA A 68 16.71 2.46 10.02
C ALA A 68 18.18 2.03 9.97
N ALA A 69 19.04 2.78 9.30
CA ALA A 69 20.47 2.53 9.27
C ALA A 69 21.14 2.81 10.62
N ARG A 70 20.68 3.83 11.36
CA ARG A 70 21.19 4.17 12.70
C ARG A 70 20.78 3.16 13.77
N ASN A 71 19.51 2.71 13.74
CA ASN A 71 18.95 1.77 14.72
C ASN A 71 18.39 0.49 14.05
N PRO A 72 19.26 -0.41 13.56
CA PRO A 72 18.84 -1.58 12.76
C PRO A 72 18.10 -2.66 13.57
N ASP A 73 18.25 -2.68 14.89
CA ASP A 73 17.63 -3.67 15.77
C ASP A 73 16.28 -3.20 16.37
N ASP A 74 15.81 -2.00 16.04
CA ASP A 74 14.63 -1.39 16.67
C ASP A 74 13.34 -1.67 15.88
N CYS A 75 12.19 -1.70 16.58
CA CYS A 75 10.91 -2.21 16.06
C CYS A 75 10.18 -1.29 15.03
N GLY A 76 10.91 -0.46 14.28
CA GLY A 76 10.35 0.51 13.34
C GLY A 76 9.74 1.74 14.03
N MET A 77 8.71 2.34 13.44
CA MET A 77 8.13 3.64 13.86
C MET A 77 7.80 3.74 15.36
N TYR A 78 7.34 2.64 15.97
CA TYR A 78 7.08 2.63 17.41
C TYR A 78 8.36 2.88 18.22
N GLY A 79 9.45 2.20 17.88
CA GLY A 79 10.75 2.37 18.53
C GLY A 79 11.29 3.79 18.34
N TYR A 80 11.18 4.31 17.12
CA TYR A 80 11.56 5.69 16.80
C TYR A 80 10.82 6.73 17.64
N PHE A 81 9.50 6.58 17.82
CA PHE A 81 8.74 7.49 18.68
C PHE A 81 9.06 7.33 20.16
N ARG A 82 9.34 6.11 20.62
CA ARG A 82 9.73 5.84 22.01
C ARG A 82 11.05 6.53 22.33
N ASP A 83 12.01 6.44 21.41
CA ASP A 83 13.38 6.90 21.62
C ASP A 83 13.52 8.42 21.38
N ALA A 84 12.78 9.00 20.43
CA ALA A 84 12.85 10.43 20.12
C ALA A 84 11.99 11.33 21.02
N PHE A 85 10.90 10.78 21.57
CA PHE A 85 9.93 11.55 22.38
C PHE A 85 9.79 10.94 23.78
N HIS A 86 8.60 10.42 24.11
CA HIS A 86 8.30 9.78 25.37
C HIS A 86 7.54 8.47 25.11
N PRO A 87 7.67 7.42 25.94
CA PRO A 87 6.99 6.15 25.74
C PRO A 87 5.46 6.25 25.55
N ILE A 88 4.83 7.28 26.12
CA ILE A 88 3.39 7.53 25.94
C ILE A 88 3.02 7.89 24.50
N VAL A 89 3.90 8.58 23.77
CA VAL A 89 3.70 8.95 22.36
C VAL A 89 3.80 7.70 21.50
N ALA A 90 4.79 6.84 21.75
CA ALA A 90 4.91 5.55 21.09
C ALA A 90 3.69 4.66 21.36
N PHE A 91 3.22 4.60 22.60
CA PHE A 91 2.02 3.86 22.99
C PHE A 91 0.77 4.37 22.26
N ALA A 92 0.55 5.69 22.25
CA ALA A 92 -0.54 6.31 21.52
C ALA A 92 -0.46 6.00 20.02
N TYR A 93 0.73 6.12 19.42
CA TYR A 93 0.97 5.73 18.04
C TYR A 93 0.66 4.25 17.80
N GLY A 94 1.07 3.34 18.69
CA GLY A 94 0.78 1.91 18.58
C GLY A 94 -0.72 1.64 18.51
N TRP A 95 -1.51 2.30 19.35
CA TRP A 95 -2.98 2.21 19.31
C TRP A 95 -3.57 2.84 18.05
N SER A 96 -3.11 4.02 17.64
CA SER A 96 -3.55 4.65 16.39
C SER A 96 -3.21 3.78 15.17
N ALA A 97 -2.02 3.18 15.16
CA ALA A 97 -1.57 2.30 14.10
C ALA A 97 -2.45 1.06 14.00
N LEU A 98 -2.73 0.41 15.13
CA LEU A 98 -3.56 -0.78 15.19
C LEU A 98 -5.03 -0.50 14.84
N LEU A 99 -5.63 0.54 15.44
CA LEU A 99 -7.07 0.77 15.36
C LEU A 99 -7.51 1.59 14.17
N ALA A 100 -6.65 2.48 13.65
CA ALA A 100 -7.04 3.43 12.60
C ALA A 100 -6.16 3.34 11.35
N ILE A 101 -4.84 3.42 11.48
CA ILE A 101 -3.96 3.59 10.30
C ILE A 101 -3.88 2.30 9.49
N LEU A 102 -3.49 1.19 10.11
CA LEU A 102 -3.29 -0.09 9.41
C LEU A 102 -4.63 -0.73 9.06
N SER A 103 -5.56 -0.78 10.02
CA SER A 103 -6.91 -1.32 9.83
C SER A 103 -7.71 -0.54 8.78
N GLY A 104 -7.66 0.80 8.82
CA GLY A 104 -8.33 1.67 7.87
C GLY A 104 -7.80 1.50 6.45
N GLY A 105 -6.47 1.40 6.29
CA GLY A 105 -5.85 1.13 4.99
C GLY A 105 -6.28 -0.22 4.39
N LEU A 106 -6.28 -1.28 5.21
CA LEU A 106 -6.75 -2.61 4.78
C LEU A 106 -8.23 -2.61 4.40
N ALA A 107 -9.08 -1.97 5.22
CA ALA A 107 -10.51 -1.86 4.96
C ALA A 107 -10.81 -1.07 3.68
N ALA A 108 -10.17 0.08 3.49
CA ALA A 108 -10.33 0.88 2.28
C ALA A 108 -9.91 0.11 1.02
N GLY A 109 -8.79 -0.62 1.09
CA GLY A 109 -8.33 -1.49 0.01
C GLY A 109 -9.32 -2.61 -0.33
N ALA A 110 -9.83 -3.30 0.69
CA ALA A 110 -10.78 -4.40 0.54
C ALA A 110 -12.14 -3.95 -0.01
N VAL A 111 -12.65 -2.79 0.44
CA VAL A 111 -13.89 -2.20 -0.09
C VAL A 111 -13.72 -1.80 -1.55
N LEU A 112 -12.57 -1.24 -1.91
CA LEU A 112 -12.31 -0.88 -3.30
C LEU A 112 -12.23 -2.11 -4.21
N PHE A 113 -11.54 -3.17 -3.74
CA PHE A 113 -11.51 -4.45 -4.43
C PHE A 113 -12.92 -5.04 -4.61
N ALA A 114 -13.73 -5.04 -3.54
CA ALA A 114 -15.10 -5.54 -3.60
C ALA A 114 -15.94 -4.80 -4.65
N GLY A 115 -15.80 -3.48 -4.76
CA GLY A 115 -16.46 -2.68 -5.79
C GLY A 115 -16.09 -3.11 -7.21
N TYR A 116 -14.79 -3.27 -7.49
CA TYR A 116 -14.33 -3.76 -8.81
C TYR A 116 -14.78 -5.19 -9.08
N PHE A 117 -14.67 -6.08 -8.09
CA PHE A 117 -15.05 -7.48 -8.23
C PHE A 117 -16.53 -7.66 -8.55
N LEU A 118 -17.42 -6.95 -7.84
CA LEU A 118 -18.85 -6.99 -8.10
C LEU A 118 -19.21 -6.40 -9.46
N SER A 119 -18.54 -5.31 -9.85
CA SER A 119 -18.74 -4.69 -11.17
C SER A 119 -18.35 -5.61 -12.32
N LEU A 120 -17.26 -6.38 -12.15
CA LEU A 120 -16.77 -7.32 -13.15
C LEU A 120 -17.59 -8.61 -13.23
N THR A 121 -18.08 -9.11 -12.10
CA THR A 121 -18.80 -10.40 -12.03
C THR A 121 -20.31 -10.26 -12.20
N GLY A 122 -20.87 -9.06 -12.02
CA GLY A 122 -22.31 -8.82 -12.03
C GLY A 122 -23.06 -9.40 -10.83
N LEU A 123 -22.34 -9.93 -9.83
CA LEU A 123 -22.94 -10.50 -8.62
C LEU A 123 -23.63 -9.42 -7.80
N ARG A 124 -24.80 -9.76 -7.25
CA ARG A 124 -25.60 -8.86 -6.40
C ARG A 124 -25.38 -9.16 -4.92
N LEU A 125 -24.16 -8.92 -4.45
CA LEU A 125 -23.79 -9.06 -3.04
C LEU A 125 -23.50 -7.69 -2.42
N LEU A 126 -23.60 -7.62 -1.09
CA LEU A 126 -23.17 -6.43 -0.35
C LEU A 126 -21.63 -6.29 -0.45
N PRO A 127 -21.10 -5.12 -0.86
CA PRO A 127 -19.64 -4.90 -0.95
C PRO A 127 -18.91 -5.20 0.36
N ALA A 128 -19.54 -4.93 1.51
CA ALA A 128 -18.98 -5.21 2.82
C ALA A 128 -18.73 -6.72 3.05
N VAL A 129 -19.60 -7.60 2.54
CA VAL A 129 -19.44 -9.06 2.66
C VAL A 129 -18.25 -9.53 1.84
N VAL A 130 -18.12 -9.05 0.60
CA VAL A 130 -16.98 -9.39 -0.27
C VAL A 130 -15.67 -8.87 0.33
N ALA A 131 -15.67 -7.64 0.85
CA ALA A 131 -14.50 -7.07 1.51
C ALA A 131 -14.08 -7.87 2.75
N ALA A 132 -15.03 -8.25 3.60
CA ALA A 132 -14.78 -9.06 4.80
C ALA A 132 -14.21 -10.45 4.45
N ILE A 133 -14.80 -11.13 3.46
CA ILE A 133 -14.29 -12.42 2.97
C ILE A 133 -12.86 -12.26 2.42
N THR A 134 -12.61 -11.20 1.65
CA THR A 134 -11.28 -10.91 1.09
C THR A 134 -10.24 -10.75 2.20
N LEU A 135 -10.56 -9.97 3.23
CA LEU A 135 -9.67 -9.78 4.39
C LEU A 135 -9.44 -11.08 5.15
N ALA A 136 -10.48 -11.90 5.36
CA ALA A 136 -10.36 -13.19 6.02
C ALA A 136 -9.44 -14.15 5.25
N VAL A 137 -9.58 -14.22 3.93
CA VAL A 137 -8.71 -15.03 3.06
C VAL A 137 -7.26 -14.54 3.12
N LEU A 138 -7.03 -13.23 3.01
CA LEU A 138 -5.68 -12.67 3.11
C LEU A 138 -5.06 -12.88 4.49
N ALA A 139 -5.84 -12.75 5.56
CA ALA A 139 -5.40 -13.02 6.92
C ALA A 139 -5.00 -14.50 7.08
N LEU A 140 -5.80 -15.42 6.55
CA LEU A 140 -5.49 -16.85 6.56
C LEU A 140 -4.22 -17.17 5.78
N LEU A 141 -4.05 -16.59 4.58
CA LEU A 141 -2.82 -16.75 3.79
C LEU A 141 -1.58 -16.26 4.54
N ASN A 142 -1.70 -15.14 5.26
CA ASN A 142 -0.60 -14.64 6.10
C ASN A 142 -0.35 -15.55 7.32
N ALA A 143 -1.40 -16.14 7.90
CA ALA A 143 -1.27 -17.10 9.00
C ALA A 143 -0.62 -18.43 8.59
N LEU A 144 -0.80 -18.86 7.34
CA LEU A 144 -0.18 -20.08 6.79
C LEU A 144 1.34 -19.96 6.59
N GLY A 145 1.87 -18.74 6.50
CA GLY A 145 3.31 -18.50 6.57
C GLY A 145 3.80 -17.32 5.74
N VAL A 146 4.84 -16.66 6.26
CA VAL A 146 5.45 -15.44 5.69
C VAL A 146 5.86 -15.61 4.22
N ARG A 147 6.35 -16.78 3.83
CA ARG A 147 6.80 -17.03 2.44
C ARG A 147 5.63 -17.12 1.45
N GLN A 148 4.49 -17.66 1.88
CA GLN A 148 3.29 -17.72 1.04
C GLN A 148 2.70 -16.32 0.86
N GLY A 149 2.64 -15.54 1.95
CA GLY A 149 2.24 -14.13 1.90
C GLY A 149 3.13 -13.30 0.98
N ALA A 150 4.46 -13.44 1.10
CA ALA A 150 5.41 -12.74 0.24
C ALA A 150 5.25 -13.12 -1.24
N ASN A 151 5.14 -14.41 -1.56
CA ASN A 151 4.92 -14.87 -2.95
C ASN A 151 3.63 -14.30 -3.55
N ALA A 152 2.52 -14.33 -2.79
CA ALA A 152 1.26 -13.75 -3.24
C ALA A 152 1.39 -12.24 -3.49
N GLN A 153 2.07 -11.53 -2.58
CA GLN A 153 2.35 -10.11 -2.72
C GLN A 153 3.21 -9.82 -3.95
N HIS A 154 4.23 -10.62 -4.24
CA HIS A 154 5.09 -10.44 -5.42
C HIS A 154 4.28 -10.56 -6.71
N VAL A 155 3.49 -11.63 -6.86
CA VAL A 155 2.66 -11.86 -8.04
C VAL A 155 1.70 -10.69 -8.24
N LEU A 156 1.00 -10.27 -7.19
CA LEU A 156 0.07 -9.14 -7.26
C LEU A 156 0.76 -7.82 -7.59
N THR A 157 1.97 -7.59 -7.07
CA THR A 157 2.74 -6.38 -7.34
C THR A 157 3.16 -6.32 -8.80
N VAL A 158 3.75 -7.40 -9.32
CA VAL A 158 4.17 -7.49 -10.72
C VAL A 158 2.98 -7.31 -11.66
N LEU A 159 1.85 -7.97 -11.37
CA LEU A 159 0.63 -7.85 -12.18
C LEU A 159 0.08 -6.42 -12.18
N LYS A 160 -0.02 -5.78 -11.01
CA LYS A 160 -0.53 -4.39 -10.91
C LYS A 160 0.39 -3.39 -11.60
N VAL A 161 1.71 -3.53 -11.43
CA VAL A 161 2.69 -2.67 -12.11
C VAL A 161 2.62 -2.87 -13.62
N GLY A 162 2.57 -4.12 -14.09
CA GLY A 162 2.39 -4.44 -15.51
C GLY A 162 1.10 -3.85 -16.09
N ALA A 163 -0.01 -3.92 -15.36
CA ALA A 163 -1.28 -3.31 -15.76
C ALA A 163 -1.22 -1.77 -15.83
N LEU A 164 -0.44 -1.12 -14.96
CA LEU A 164 -0.22 0.33 -15.05
C LEU A 164 0.61 0.69 -16.28
N PHE A 165 1.69 -0.06 -16.55
CA PHE A 165 2.50 0.17 -17.76
C PHE A 165 1.68 -0.02 -19.03
N SER A 166 0.86 -1.07 -19.12
CA SER A 166 -0.01 -1.28 -20.27
C SER A 166 -1.05 -0.16 -20.41
N LEU A 167 -1.62 0.33 -19.30
CA LEU A 167 -2.54 1.47 -19.32
C LEU A 167 -1.87 2.75 -19.86
N VAL A 168 -0.62 3.03 -19.46
CA VAL A 168 0.15 4.16 -19.98
C VAL A 168 0.40 4.02 -21.47
N ILE A 169 0.83 2.84 -21.94
CA ILE A 169 1.07 2.59 -23.36
C ILE A 169 -0.22 2.77 -24.17
N VAL A 170 -1.32 2.19 -23.70
CA VAL A 170 -2.64 2.34 -24.37
C VAL A 170 -3.05 3.80 -24.39
N GLY A 171 -2.90 4.55 -23.29
CA GLY A 171 -3.24 5.97 -23.23
C GLY A 171 -2.42 6.86 -24.18
N LEU A 172 -1.17 6.48 -24.48
CA LEU A 172 -0.31 7.22 -25.42
C LEU A 172 -0.61 6.89 -26.89
N VAL A 173 -1.08 5.67 -27.18
CA VAL A 173 -1.31 5.19 -28.54
C VAL A 173 -2.78 5.33 -28.97
N ALA A 174 -3.72 5.27 -28.02
CA ALA A 174 -5.13 5.38 -28.32
C ALA A 174 -5.45 6.78 -28.88
N PRO A 175 -6.21 6.88 -29.99
CA PRO A 175 -6.65 8.16 -30.49
C PRO A 175 -7.48 8.89 -29.43
N PRO A 176 -7.40 10.23 -29.35
CA PRO A 176 -8.19 10.99 -28.39
C PRO A 176 -9.67 10.63 -28.56
N ALA A 177 -10.30 10.18 -27.46
CA ALA A 177 -11.70 9.84 -27.48
C ALA A 177 -12.48 11.07 -27.95
N THR A 178 -13.23 10.93 -29.05
CA THR A 178 -14.16 11.96 -29.52
C THR A 178 -15.19 12.18 -28.42
N ALA A 179 -15.12 13.32 -27.74
CA ALA A 179 -16.10 13.70 -26.74
C ALA A 179 -17.49 13.75 -27.41
N TYR A 180 -18.41 12.91 -26.94
CA TYR A 180 -19.85 13.06 -27.15
C TYR A 180 -20.46 13.72 -25.92
#